data_AF-A0A7S1ZD29-F1
#
_entry.id   AF-A0A7S1ZD29-F1
#
_cell.length_a   1.000
_cell.length_b   1.000
_cell.length_c   1.000
_cell.angle_alpha   90.00
_cell.angle_beta   90.00
_cell.angle_gamma   90.00
#
_symmetry.space_group_name_H-M   'P 1'
#
loop_
_entity.id
_entity.type
_entity.pdbx_description
1 polymer ?
#
loop_
_entity_poly.entity_id
_entity_poly.type
_entity_poly.pdbx_seq_one_letter_code
_entity_poly.pdbx_strand_id
1 'polypeptide(L)'
;RALEWLRTERSDRRLAACLTLRELARNAPTTFYSKTNQSGYMGSNEFLDHIFPVLGDPQPIVRVCAADALSECLKILVERHHRSTTGMLCQIYSNIMEGFHGPHRTKRRASNHGHAADRVVQISETAQHGSLLIIGDMLDHTGDF
;
A
#
# COMPACT_ATOMS: atom_id res chain seq x y z
N ARG A 1 -2.00 5.04 -17.07
CA ARG A 1 -1.35 6.34 -16.72
C ARG A 1 -1.23 6.60 -15.22
N ALA A 2 -2.30 6.64 -14.41
CA ALA A 2 -2.14 6.81 -12.96
C ALA A 2 -1.35 5.65 -12.31
N LEU A 3 -1.63 4.41 -12.69
CA LEU A 3 -0.85 3.23 -12.26
C LEU A 3 0.64 3.30 -12.67
N GLU A 4 0.94 3.82 -13.86
CA GLU A 4 2.33 4.02 -14.32
C GLU A 4 3.06 5.07 -13.47
N TRP A 5 2.35 6.09 -12.97
CA TRP A 5 2.94 7.11 -12.10
C TRP A 5 3.29 6.57 -10.72
N LEU A 6 2.55 5.58 -10.19
CA LEU A 6 2.92 4.88 -8.95
C LEU A 6 4.26 4.15 -9.08
N ARG A 7 4.56 3.62 -10.28
CA ARG A 7 5.83 2.93 -10.58
C ARG A 7 7.04 3.86 -10.67
N THR A 8 6.83 5.18 -10.76
CA THR A 8 7.93 6.14 -10.82
C THR A 8 8.49 6.40 -9.42
N GLU A 9 9.79 6.71 -9.28
CA GLU A 9 10.41 7.05 -7.97
C GLU A 9 10.12 8.47 -7.49
N ARG A 10 9.49 9.30 -8.32
CA ARG A 10 9.22 10.69 -8.00
C ARG A 10 7.96 10.81 -7.13
N SER A 11 8.13 11.36 -5.94
CA SER A 11 7.05 11.53 -4.95
C SER A 11 5.91 12.44 -5.44
N ASP A 12 6.19 13.47 -6.24
CA ASP A 12 5.19 14.35 -6.87
C ASP A 12 4.20 13.59 -7.75
N ARG A 13 4.71 12.67 -8.57
CA ARG A 13 3.91 11.81 -9.46
C ARG A 13 3.14 10.76 -8.68
N ARG A 14 3.75 10.16 -7.65
CA ARG A 14 3.09 9.22 -6.75
C ARG A 14 1.91 9.89 -6.04
N LEU A 15 2.10 11.09 -5.51
CA LEU A 15 1.04 11.86 -4.87
C LEU A 15 -0.13 12.15 -5.82
N ALA A 16 0.17 12.67 -7.02
CA ALA A 16 -0.85 12.94 -8.03
C ALA A 16 -1.62 11.67 -8.42
N ALA A 17 -0.90 10.53 -8.54
CA ALA A 17 -1.50 9.25 -8.82
C ALA A 17 -2.43 8.78 -7.69
N CYS A 18 -1.99 8.84 -6.43
CA CYS A 18 -2.79 8.45 -5.27
C CYS A 18 -4.09 9.26 -5.19
N LEU A 19 -4.00 10.59 -5.33
CA LEU A 19 -5.18 11.46 -5.32
C LEU A 19 -6.13 11.14 -6.48
N THR A 20 -5.60 10.95 -7.70
CA THR A 20 -6.42 10.59 -8.86
C THR A 20 -7.12 9.25 -8.66
N LEU A 21 -6.42 8.24 -8.14
CA LEU A 21 -6.98 6.91 -7.91
C LEU A 21 -8.01 6.91 -6.79
N ARG A 22 -7.79 7.69 -5.72
CA ARG A 22 -8.75 7.91 -4.64
C ARG A 22 -10.04 8.54 -5.15
N GLU A 23 -9.93 9.66 -5.87
CA GLU A 23 -11.13 10.33 -6.41
C GLU A 23 -11.83 9.47 -7.48
N LEU A 24 -11.08 8.69 -8.25
CA LEU A 24 -11.66 7.75 -9.21
C LEU A 24 -12.40 6.60 -8.50
N ALA A 25 -11.85 6.05 -7.42
CA ALA A 25 -12.50 5.02 -6.61
C ALA A 25 -13.82 5.55 -6.03
N ARG A 26 -13.81 6.76 -5.45
CA ARG A 26 -15.01 7.41 -4.89
C ARG A 26 -16.09 7.71 -5.91
N ASN A 27 -15.73 8.31 -7.05
CA ASN A 27 -16.71 8.85 -7.99
C ASN A 27 -17.11 7.84 -9.10
N ALA A 28 -16.25 6.86 -9.41
CA ALA A 28 -16.47 5.90 -10.48
C ALA A 28 -16.01 4.47 -10.09
N PRO A 29 -16.65 3.85 -9.09
CA PRO A 29 -16.20 2.57 -8.52
C PRO A 29 -16.30 1.38 -9.50
N THR A 30 -17.20 1.43 -10.47
CA THR A 30 -17.31 0.42 -11.55
C THR A 30 -16.11 0.48 -12.49
N THR A 31 -15.75 1.68 -12.96
CA THR A 31 -14.62 1.90 -13.87
C THR A 31 -13.29 1.61 -13.18
N PHE A 32 -13.13 2.07 -11.94
CA PHE A 32 -11.95 1.77 -11.14
C PHE A 32 -11.74 0.26 -11.04
N TYR A 33 -12.75 -0.46 -10.56
CA TYR A 33 -12.69 -1.91 -10.38
C TYR A 33 -12.39 -2.66 -11.68
N SER A 34 -13.03 -2.25 -12.78
CA SER A 34 -12.81 -2.87 -14.09
C SER A 34 -11.36 -2.72 -14.56
N LYS A 35 -10.65 -1.65 -14.17
CA LYS A 35 -9.27 -1.39 -14.56
C LYS A 35 -8.23 -1.97 -13.60
N THR A 36 -8.55 -2.12 -12.32
CA THR A 36 -7.59 -2.56 -11.30
C THR A 36 -7.59 -4.07 -11.07
N ASN A 37 -8.72 -4.75 -11.28
CA ASN A 37 -8.84 -6.21 -11.17
C ASN A 37 -8.51 -6.99 -12.46
N GLN A 38 -7.76 -6.42 -13.40
CA GLN A 38 -7.45 -7.09 -14.69
C GLN A 38 -6.28 -8.08 -14.62
N SER A 39 -5.66 -8.30 -13.47
CA SER A 39 -4.55 -9.25 -13.36
C SER A 39 -5.08 -10.69 -13.46
N GLY A 40 -4.68 -11.39 -14.54
CA GLY A 40 -5.13 -12.73 -14.88
C GLY A 40 -4.57 -13.87 -14.02
N TYR A 41 -3.84 -13.58 -12.94
CA TYR A 41 -3.27 -14.58 -12.06
C TYR A 41 -3.80 -14.44 -10.63
N MET A 42 -4.49 -15.49 -10.16
CA MET A 42 -4.80 -15.77 -8.75
C MET A 42 -5.36 -14.59 -7.93
N GLY A 43 -6.29 -13.81 -8.49
CA GLY A 43 -7.01 -12.79 -7.73
C GLY A 43 -6.16 -11.63 -7.20
N SER A 44 -4.94 -11.43 -7.75
CA SER A 44 -4.16 -10.24 -7.44
C SER A 44 -4.75 -9.01 -8.13
N ASN A 45 -4.62 -7.85 -7.53
CA ASN A 45 -5.11 -6.60 -8.09
C ASN A 45 -3.88 -5.75 -8.46
N GLU A 46 -3.77 -5.32 -9.72
CA GLU A 46 -2.61 -4.58 -10.23
C GLU A 46 -2.37 -3.28 -9.45
N PHE A 47 -3.44 -2.67 -8.93
CA PHE A 47 -3.32 -1.51 -8.06
C PHE A 47 -2.65 -1.85 -6.73
N LEU A 48 -2.94 -3.00 -6.12
CA LEU A 48 -2.33 -3.40 -4.85
C LEU A 48 -0.82 -3.61 -5.00
N ASP A 49 -0.41 -4.29 -6.06
CA ASP A 49 1.01 -4.54 -6.33
C ASP A 49 1.81 -3.22 -6.51
N HIS A 50 1.13 -2.15 -6.94
CA HIS A 50 1.75 -0.84 -7.16
C HIS A 50 1.59 0.14 -5.99
N ILE A 51 0.59 -0.02 -5.12
CA ILE A 51 0.37 0.88 -3.98
C ILE A 51 1.27 0.55 -2.79
N PHE A 52 1.59 -0.74 -2.54
CA PHE A 52 2.44 -1.13 -1.41
C PHE A 52 3.83 -0.47 -1.43
N PRO A 53 4.54 -0.39 -2.56
CA PRO A 53 5.81 0.36 -2.60
C PRO A 53 5.67 1.85 -2.27
N VAL A 54 4.50 2.44 -2.54
CA VAL A 54 4.22 3.86 -2.29
C VAL A 54 3.95 4.13 -0.80
N LEU A 55 3.47 3.13 -0.06
CA LEU A 55 3.31 3.20 1.41
C LEU A 55 4.66 3.28 2.15
N GLY A 56 5.76 2.90 1.50
CA GLY A 56 7.13 3.07 1.98
C GLY A 56 7.82 4.34 1.49
N ASP A 57 7.12 5.24 0.79
CA ASP A 57 7.71 6.48 0.24
C ASP A 57 8.34 7.33 1.35
N PRO A 58 9.50 8.00 1.14
CA PRO A 58 10.10 8.87 2.15
C PRO A 58 9.18 10.01 2.60
N GLN A 59 8.27 10.49 1.75
CA GLN A 59 7.37 11.58 2.10
C GLN A 59 6.13 11.09 2.87
N PRO A 60 5.86 11.61 4.07
CA PRO A 60 4.71 11.19 4.87
C PRO A 60 3.37 11.49 4.21
N ILE A 61 3.24 12.62 3.51
CA ILE A 61 2.00 12.99 2.83
C ILE A 61 1.60 11.99 1.75
N VAL A 62 2.59 11.43 1.04
CA VAL A 62 2.37 10.41 0.01
C VAL A 62 1.85 9.12 0.64
N ARG A 63 2.42 8.72 1.80
CA ARG A 63 1.99 7.52 2.54
C ARG A 63 0.54 7.61 3.00
N VAL A 64 0.16 8.76 3.58
CA VAL A 64 -1.24 9.00 4.01
C VAL A 64 -2.19 8.98 2.82
N CYS A 65 -1.87 9.68 1.72
CA CYS A 65 -2.72 9.65 0.53
C CYS A 65 -2.79 8.26 -0.14
N ALA A 66 -1.74 7.46 -0.04
CA ALA A 66 -1.75 6.07 -0.52
C ALA A 66 -2.65 5.18 0.34
N ALA A 67 -2.63 5.35 1.66
CA ALA A 67 -3.54 4.70 2.58
C ALA A 67 -5.00 5.08 2.28
N ASP A 68 -5.32 6.39 2.16
CA ASP A 68 -6.66 6.84 1.78
C ASP A 68 -7.14 6.19 0.45
N ALA A 69 -6.27 6.12 -0.55
CA ALA A 69 -6.62 5.51 -1.84
C ALA A 69 -6.88 4.00 -1.72
N LEU A 70 -6.12 3.32 -0.86
CA LEU A 70 -6.32 1.90 -0.54
C LEU A 70 -7.62 1.68 0.24
N SER A 71 -7.94 2.55 1.19
CA SER A 71 -9.16 2.57 2.01
C SER A 71 -10.41 2.62 1.12
N GLU A 72 -10.46 3.53 0.14
CA GLU A 72 -11.56 3.62 -0.83
C GLU A 72 -11.63 2.41 -1.77
N CYS A 73 -10.48 1.86 -2.16
CA CYS A 73 -10.41 0.63 -2.95
C CYS A 73 -11.02 -0.55 -2.17
N LEU A 74 -10.62 -0.72 -0.91
CA LEU A 74 -11.12 -1.78 -0.02
C LEU A 74 -12.63 -1.69 0.16
N LYS A 75 -13.17 -0.49 0.37
CA LYS A 75 -14.62 -0.28 0.48
C LYS A 75 -15.38 -0.84 -0.74
N ILE A 76 -14.93 -0.53 -1.95
CA ILE A 76 -15.54 -1.02 -3.20
C ILE A 76 -15.47 -2.55 -3.30
N LEU A 77 -14.36 -3.13 -2.83
CA LEU A 77 -14.11 -4.57 -2.89
C LEU A 77 -14.95 -5.35 -1.87
N VAL A 78 -15.09 -4.82 -0.65
CA VAL A 78 -15.95 -5.38 0.41
C VAL A 78 -17.41 -5.32 -0.03
N GLU A 79 -17.88 -4.17 -0.52
CA GLU A 79 -19.27 -4.01 -1.01
C GLU A 79 -19.62 -5.00 -2.14
N ARG A 80 -18.64 -5.38 -2.97
CA ARG A 80 -18.85 -6.32 -4.09
C ARG A 80 -18.72 -7.80 -3.73
N HIS A 81 -18.45 -8.15 -2.47
CA HIS A 81 -18.37 -9.53 -1.94
C HIS A 81 -17.83 -10.57 -2.94
N HIS A 82 -16.57 -10.40 -3.36
CA HIS A 82 -15.95 -11.37 -4.26
C HIS A 82 -15.71 -12.71 -3.54
N ARG A 83 -15.91 -13.84 -4.22
CA ARG A 83 -15.49 -15.18 -3.77
C ARG A 83 -13.98 -15.33 -3.43
N SER A 84 -13.17 -14.29 -3.62
CA SER A 84 -11.71 -14.30 -3.45
C SER A 84 -11.18 -13.14 -2.60
N THR A 85 -12.03 -12.46 -1.81
CA THR A 85 -11.58 -11.38 -0.89
C THR A 85 -10.52 -11.89 0.10
N THR A 86 -10.59 -13.16 0.50
CA THR A 86 -9.60 -13.80 1.39
C THR A 86 -8.18 -13.73 0.84
N GLY A 87 -7.95 -14.02 -0.45
CA GLY A 87 -6.61 -13.99 -1.03
C GLY A 87 -5.99 -12.60 -1.00
N MET A 88 -6.79 -11.58 -1.26
CA MET A 88 -6.39 -10.19 -1.22
C MET A 88 -6.10 -9.70 0.20
N LEU A 89 -6.98 -10.01 1.17
CA LEU A 89 -6.75 -9.68 2.58
C LEU A 89 -5.48 -10.38 3.11
N CYS A 90 -5.24 -11.64 2.73
CA CYS A 90 -3.99 -12.33 3.04
C CYS A 90 -2.78 -11.64 2.40
N GLN A 91 -2.90 -11.13 1.17
CA GLN A 91 -1.83 -10.35 0.52
C GLN A 91 -1.56 -9.05 1.29
N ILE A 92 -2.59 -8.30 1.66
CA ILE A 92 -2.46 -7.06 2.43
C ILE A 92 -1.82 -7.35 3.80
N TYR A 93 -2.33 -8.35 4.51
CA TYR A 93 -1.76 -8.79 5.78
C TYR A 93 -0.27 -9.18 5.65
N SER A 94 0.09 -9.92 4.61
CA SER A 94 1.49 -10.31 4.37
C SER A 94 2.39 -9.10 4.15
N ASN A 95 1.94 -8.09 3.38
CA ASN A 95 2.69 -6.85 3.16
C ASN A 95 2.83 -6.02 4.43
N ILE A 96 1.76 -5.92 5.23
CA ILE A 96 1.78 -5.25 6.53
C ILE A 96 2.83 -5.89 7.44
N MET A 97 2.78 -7.22 7.57
CA MET A 97 3.71 -8.00 8.39
C MET A 97 5.15 -7.85 7.89
N GLU A 98 5.37 -7.83 6.58
CA GLU A 98 6.69 -7.55 6.00
C GLU A 98 7.23 -6.17 6.40
N GLY A 99 6.37 -5.15 6.40
CA GLY A 99 6.73 -3.80 6.87
C GLY A 99 7.06 -3.74 8.37
N PHE A 100 6.36 -4.51 9.22
CA PHE A 100 6.69 -4.62 10.66
C PHE A 100 7.97 -5.42 10.91
N HIS A 101 8.21 -6.48 10.13
CA HIS A 101 9.43 -7.27 10.18
C HIS A 101 10.65 -6.55 9.58
N GLY A 102 10.47 -5.29 9.11
CA GLY A 102 11.52 -4.39 8.64
C GLY A 102 12.82 -4.50 9.44
N PRO A 103 13.96 -4.29 8.78
CA PRO A 103 15.18 -5.13 8.76
C PRO A 103 15.71 -5.59 10.13
N HIS A 104 14.91 -6.29 10.92
CA HIS A 104 15.35 -6.83 12.21
C HIS A 104 16.36 -7.98 12.01
N ARG A 105 16.41 -8.54 10.79
CA ARG A 105 17.42 -9.54 10.36
C ARG A 105 18.78 -8.94 9.99
N THR A 106 18.85 -7.65 9.67
CA THR A 106 20.09 -7.04 9.11
C THR A 106 20.96 -6.37 10.17
N LYS A 107 20.43 -6.16 11.39
CA LYS A 107 21.20 -5.66 12.55
C LYS A 107 22.43 -6.50 12.90
N ARG A 108 22.53 -7.76 12.44
CA ARG A 108 23.68 -8.64 12.73
C ARG A 108 24.92 -8.44 11.82
N ARG A 109 24.90 -7.57 10.81
CA ARG A 109 26.03 -7.41 9.87
C ARG A 109 26.58 -5.99 9.66
N ALA A 110 25.92 -4.94 10.14
CA ALA A 110 26.36 -3.56 9.93
C ALA A 110 26.92 -2.96 11.23
N SER A 111 28.03 -3.49 11.75
CA SER A 111 28.69 -2.89 12.92
C SER A 111 29.57 -1.69 12.58
N ASN A 112 29.85 -1.40 11.31
CA ASN A 112 30.84 -0.40 10.94
C ASN A 112 30.26 0.49 9.82
N HIS A 113 29.64 1.65 10.15
CA HIS A 113 29.49 2.90 9.35
C HIS A 113 28.24 3.67 9.80
N GLY A 114 28.40 4.71 10.64
CA GLY A 114 27.30 5.44 11.30
C GLY A 114 26.25 6.09 10.38
N HIS A 115 26.61 6.46 9.15
CA HIS A 115 25.66 7.05 8.17
C HIS A 115 24.76 6.01 7.50
N ALA A 116 25.19 4.75 7.44
CA ALA A 116 24.35 3.67 6.92
C ALA A 116 23.32 3.21 7.96
N ALA A 117 23.67 3.30 9.25
CA ALA A 117 22.75 2.98 10.35
C ALA A 117 21.54 3.93 10.37
N ASP A 118 21.77 5.24 10.20
CA ASP A 118 20.71 6.26 10.18
C ASP A 118 19.70 6.04 9.05
N ARG A 119 20.20 5.73 7.83
CA ARG A 119 19.34 5.38 6.69
C ARG A 119 18.52 4.11 6.91
N VAL A 120 19.11 3.09 7.55
CA VAL A 120 18.42 1.83 7.86
C VAL A 120 17.32 2.05 8.92
N VAL A 121 17.56 2.91 9.90
CA VAL A 121 16.54 3.30 10.90
C VAL A 121 15.39 4.03 10.22
N GLN A 122 15.68 5.03 9.37
CA GLN A 122 14.64 5.78 8.65
C GLN A 122 13.77 4.87 7.77
N ILE A 123 14.37 3.91 7.04
CA ILE A 123 13.62 2.96 6.20
C ILE A 123 12.72 2.05 7.05
N SER A 124 13.17 1.67 8.25
CA SER A 124 12.35 0.88 9.18
C SER A 124 11.16 1.69 9.69
N GLU A 125 11.37 2.97 10.01
CA GLU A 125 10.31 3.87 10.49
C GLU A 125 9.27 4.16 9.39
N THR A 126 9.71 4.38 8.14
CA THR A 126 8.76 4.63 7.04
C THR A 126 7.93 3.39 6.71
N ALA A 127 8.53 2.20 6.73
CA ALA A 127 7.82 0.94 6.52
C ALA A 127 6.81 0.66 7.64
N GLN A 128 7.21 0.85 8.90
CA GLN A 128 6.31 0.69 10.05
C GLN A 128 5.15 1.69 10.02
N HIS A 129 5.42 2.95 9.68
CA HIS A 129 4.39 3.97 9.56
C HIS A 129 3.38 3.62 8.45
N GLY A 130 3.85 3.19 7.28
CA GLY A 130 2.98 2.72 6.20
C GLY A 130 2.10 1.55 6.62
N SER A 131 2.69 0.53 7.28
CA SER A 131 1.93 -0.62 7.79
C SER A 131 0.87 -0.25 8.82
N LEU A 132 1.17 0.69 9.73
CA LEU A 132 0.21 1.15 10.75
C LEU A 132 -1.00 1.86 10.14
N LEU A 133 -0.79 2.67 9.09
CA LEU A 133 -1.89 3.34 8.39
C LEU A 133 -2.88 2.32 7.79
N ILE A 134 -2.35 1.29 7.13
CA ILE A 134 -3.17 0.27 6.46
C ILE A 134 -3.94 -0.58 7.49
N ILE A 135 -3.34 -0.89 8.65
CA ILE A 135 -4.06 -1.59 9.72
C ILE A 135 -5.27 -0.77 10.17
N GLY A 136 -5.10 0.54 10.36
CA GLY A 136 -6.22 1.44 10.70
C GLY A 136 -7.35 1.34 9.68
N ASP A 137 -7.01 1.47 8.39
CA ASP A 137 -8.00 1.34 7.31
C ASP A 137 -8.66 -0.04 7.27
N MET A 138 -7.91 -1.13 7.48
CA MET A 138 -8.48 -2.47 7.52
C MET A 138 -9.46 -2.62 8.69
N LEU A 139 -9.15 -2.11 9.87
CA LEU A 139 -10.05 -2.20 11.02
C LEU A 139 -11.34 -1.41 10.78
N ASP A 140 -11.24 -0.22 10.19
CA ASP A 140 -12.39 0.63 9.89
C ASP A 140 -13.34 0.02 8.85
N HIS A 141 -12.81 -0.70 7.86
CA HIS A 141 -13.62 -1.26 6.76
C HIS A 141 -14.01 -2.72 6.93
N THR A 142 -13.22 -3.50 7.67
CA THR A 142 -13.47 -4.95 7.81
C THR A 142 -14.31 -5.28 9.03
N GLY A 143 -14.32 -4.42 10.07
CA GLY A 143 -15.30 -4.38 11.19
C GLY A 143 -15.45 -5.62 12.10
N ASP A 144 -15.15 -6.81 11.60
CA ASP A 144 -15.33 -8.10 12.24
C ASP A 144 -13.97 -8.81 12.35
N PHE A 145 -13.37 -8.74 13.53
CA PHE A 145 -12.38 -9.69 14.02
C PHE A 145 -12.87 -10.28 15.34
#